data_AF-A0A804JAW8-F1
#
_entry.id   AF-A0A804JAW8-F1
#
_cell.length_a   1.000
_cell.length_b   1.000
_cell.length_c   1.000
_cell.angle_alpha   90.00
_cell.angle_beta   90.00
_cell.angle_gamma   90.00
#
_symmetry.space_group_name_H-M   'P 1'
#
loop_
_entity.id
_entity.type
_entity.pdbx_description
1 polymer ?
#
loop_
_entity_poly.entity_id
_entity_poly.type
_entity_poly.pdbx_seq_one_letter_code
_entity_poly.pdbx_strand_id
1 'polypeptide(L)'
;AMPQQLKLEPYAVHTTFQFAGSDGKRHRLREAMLFYDQPAYYDTPGGFLSFKPGIPKSLLLDGPHTLQSHFSLVNYQLRQIRTALAVACLLNRTLVSEVSPIKKLNLTS
;
A
#
# COMPACT_ATOMS: atom_id res chain seq x y z
N ALA A 1 6.04 23.91 -8.25
CA ALA A 1 4.62 24.11 -7.91
C ALA A 1 3.81 23.00 -8.56
N MET A 2 2.84 22.44 -7.86
CA MET A 2 2.00 21.35 -8.38
C MET A 2 1.08 21.90 -9.49
N PRO A 3 0.82 21.15 -10.59
CA PRO A 3 -0.06 21.60 -11.68
C PRO A 3 -1.45 22.07 -11.19
N GLN A 4 -1.96 21.43 -10.14
CA GLN A 4 -3.22 21.78 -9.48
C GLN A 4 -3.20 23.18 -8.86
N GLN A 5 -2.05 23.62 -8.32
CA GLN A 5 -1.89 24.99 -7.78
C GLN A 5 -1.88 26.04 -8.89
N LEU A 6 -1.46 25.65 -10.10
CA LEU A 6 -1.34 26.52 -11.26
C LEU A 6 -2.56 26.46 -12.20
N LYS A 7 -3.54 25.59 -11.91
CA LYS A 7 -4.71 25.31 -12.77
C LYS A 7 -4.31 24.94 -14.20
N LEU A 8 -3.25 24.15 -14.35
CA LEU A 8 -2.74 23.67 -15.64
C LEU A 8 -3.00 22.18 -15.82
N GLU A 9 -3.37 21.79 -17.04
CA GLU A 9 -3.44 20.40 -17.46
C GLU A 9 -2.04 19.92 -17.88
N PRO A 10 -1.40 19.00 -17.15
CA PRO A 10 -0.05 18.56 -17.47
C PRO A 10 -0.03 17.69 -18.73
N TYR A 11 0.78 18.07 -19.72
CA TYR A 11 0.97 17.27 -20.94
C TYR A 11 1.87 16.04 -20.73
N ALA A 12 2.91 16.17 -19.89
CA ALA A 12 3.86 15.09 -19.62
C ALA A 12 4.36 15.14 -18.18
N VAL A 13 4.72 13.97 -17.65
CA VAL A 13 5.23 13.81 -16.28
C VAL A 13 6.58 13.12 -16.37
N HIS A 14 7.63 13.78 -15.85
CA HIS A 14 8.97 13.21 -15.75
C HIS A 14 9.29 12.89 -14.29
N THR A 15 9.47 11.61 -13.97
CA THR A 15 9.97 11.19 -12.66
C THR A 15 11.50 11.25 -12.65
N THR A 16 12.08 12.00 -11.73
CA THR A 16 13.53 12.12 -11.56
C THR A 16 14.12 10.84 -10.93
N PHE A 17 14.34 10.87 -9.61
CA PHE A 17 14.77 9.73 -8.82
C PHE A 17 13.58 9.10 -8.11
N GLN A 18 13.55 7.78 -8.10
CA GLN A 18 12.57 7.02 -7.35
C GLN A 18 13.21 5.71 -6.89
N PHE A 19 12.99 5.37 -5.62
CA PHE A 19 13.41 4.10 -5.07
C PHE A 19 12.77 2.95 -5.87
N ALA A 20 13.52 1.87 -6.09
CA ALA A 20 13.14 0.75 -6.97
C ALA A 20 13.07 1.08 -8.49
N GLY A 21 13.76 2.13 -8.95
CA GLY A 21 14.00 2.36 -10.38
C GLY A 21 12.72 2.50 -11.20
N SER A 22 12.69 1.88 -12.39
CA SER A 22 11.53 1.96 -13.30
C SER A 22 10.23 1.41 -12.69
N ASP A 23 10.31 0.34 -11.90
CA ASP A 23 9.13 -0.26 -11.26
C ASP A 23 8.56 0.67 -10.19
N GLY A 24 9.43 1.26 -9.38
CA GLY A 24 9.04 2.26 -8.39
C GLY A 24 8.46 3.53 -9.03
N LYS A 25 8.98 3.94 -10.19
CA LYS A 25 8.43 5.06 -10.98
C LYS A 25 7.03 4.73 -11.47
N ARG A 26 6.85 3.53 -12.05
CA ARG A 26 5.54 3.05 -12.53
C ARG A 26 4.51 2.99 -11.41
N HIS A 27 4.89 2.42 -10.26
CA HIS A 27 4.00 2.35 -9.09
C HIS A 27 3.59 3.75 -8.62
N ARG A 28 4.52 4.70 -8.50
CA ARG A 28 4.19 6.06 -8.08
C ARG A 28 3.29 6.79 -9.07
N LEU A 29 3.48 6.57 -10.38
CA LEU A 29 2.59 7.11 -11.40
C LEU A 29 1.19 6.48 -11.31
N ARG A 30 1.08 5.17 -11.03
CA ARG A 30 -0.22 4.50 -10.79
C ARG A 30 -0.93 5.02 -9.55
N GLU A 31 -0.21 5.21 -8.44
CA GLU A 31 -0.76 5.82 -7.22
C GLU A 31 -1.35 7.22 -7.49
N ALA A 32 -0.74 7.97 -8.39
CA ALA A 32 -1.19 9.30 -8.80
C ALA A 32 -2.23 9.29 -9.94
N MET A 33 -2.64 8.12 -10.45
CA MET A 33 -3.50 7.97 -11.64
C MET A 33 -2.92 8.65 -12.90
N LEU A 34 -1.59 8.74 -12.99
CA LEU A 34 -0.85 9.33 -14.12
C LEU A 34 -0.22 8.26 -15.03
N PHE A 35 -0.37 6.98 -14.66
CA PHE A 35 0.04 5.86 -15.49
C PHE A 35 -1.16 5.28 -16.22
N TYR A 36 -1.04 5.12 -17.53
CA TYR A 36 -2.08 4.45 -18.31
C TYR A 36 -1.92 2.93 -18.21
N ASP A 37 -2.88 2.27 -17.58
CA ASP A 37 -3.05 0.83 -17.61
C ASP A 37 -4.28 0.48 -18.46
N GLN A 38 -4.22 -0.65 -19.16
CA GLN A 38 -5.38 -1.17 -19.89
C GLN A 38 -6.52 -1.49 -18.91
N PRO A 39 -7.80 -1.32 -19.28
CA PRO A 39 -8.93 -1.60 -18.38
C PRO A 39 -8.87 -2.99 -17.72
N ALA A 40 -8.41 -4.00 -18.47
CA ALA A 40 -8.23 -5.38 -17.98
C ALA A 40 -7.28 -5.51 -16.78
N TYR A 41 -6.38 -4.55 -16.55
CA TYR A 41 -5.52 -4.52 -15.36
C TYR A 41 -6.34 -4.38 -14.07
N TYR A 42 -7.46 -3.64 -14.12
CA TYR A 42 -8.35 -3.40 -12.99
C TYR A 42 -9.54 -4.37 -12.95
N ASP A 43 -9.59 -5.34 -13.87
CA ASP A 43 -10.68 -6.30 -13.99
C ASP A 43 -10.14 -7.73 -14.08
N THR A 44 -9.57 -8.20 -12.97
CA THR A 44 -9.01 -9.55 -12.90
C THR A 44 -10.12 -10.60 -12.84
N PRO A 45 -10.02 -11.72 -13.59
CA PRO A 45 -10.95 -12.84 -13.47
C PRO A 45 -11.08 -13.31 -12.01
N GLY A 46 -12.31 -13.45 -11.51
CA GLY A 46 -12.58 -13.80 -10.11
C GLY A 46 -12.67 -12.58 -9.15
N GLY A 47 -12.20 -11.41 -9.58
CA GLY A 47 -12.24 -10.17 -8.83
C GLY A 47 -11.22 -10.09 -7.69
N PHE A 48 -11.31 -9.03 -6.89
CA PHE A 48 -10.39 -8.77 -5.79
C PHE A 48 -10.94 -9.23 -4.44
N LEU A 49 -10.03 -9.53 -3.51
CA LEU A 49 -10.30 -9.68 -2.09
C LEU A 49 -9.54 -8.59 -1.34
N SER A 50 -10.27 -7.64 -0.73
CA SER A 50 -9.66 -6.61 0.11
C SER A 50 -9.38 -7.17 1.51
N PHE A 51 -8.16 -6.95 2.01
CA PHE A 51 -7.74 -7.33 3.35
C PHE A 51 -7.16 -6.14 4.10
N LYS A 52 -7.71 -5.85 5.28
CA LYS A 52 -7.23 -4.81 6.17
C LYS A 52 -6.53 -5.43 7.38
N PRO A 53 -5.20 -5.38 7.47
CA PRO A 53 -4.49 -5.91 8.63
C PRO A 53 -4.82 -5.14 9.90
N GLY A 54 -5.09 -5.87 10.98
CA GLY A 54 -5.36 -5.29 12.30
C GLY A 54 -4.20 -5.57 13.25
N ILE A 55 -3.52 -4.53 13.73
CA ILE A 55 -2.41 -4.67 14.68
C ILE A 55 -2.83 -4.13 16.05
N PRO A 56 -2.77 -4.95 17.12
CA PRO A 56 -2.98 -4.49 18.49
C PRO A 56 -2.04 -3.33 18.82
N LYS A 57 -2.58 -2.26 19.44
CA LYS A 57 -1.77 -1.11 19.89
C LYS A 57 -0.61 -1.52 20.79
N SER A 58 -0.81 -2.54 21.62
CA SER A 58 0.22 -3.07 22.51
C SER A 58 1.42 -3.67 21.79
N LEU A 59 1.24 -4.20 20.58
CA LEU A 59 2.36 -4.69 19.76
C LEU A 59 3.07 -3.56 19.00
N LEU A 60 2.50 -2.36 18.96
CA LEU A 60 3.06 -1.20 18.26
C LEU A 60 3.70 -0.18 19.20
N LEU A 61 3.06 0.10 20.33
CA LEU A 61 3.34 1.27 21.17
C LEU A 61 3.89 0.92 22.55
N ASP A 62 3.73 -0.33 23.00
CA ASP A 62 4.08 -0.73 24.35
C ASP A 62 5.39 -1.53 24.38
N GLY A 63 6.14 -1.38 25.48
CA GLY A 63 7.33 -2.17 25.78
C GLY A 63 8.61 -1.72 25.05
N PRO A 64 9.76 -2.34 25.39
CA PRO A 64 11.04 -2.01 24.78
C PRO A 64 11.11 -2.49 23.32
N HIS A 65 11.58 -1.62 22.42
CA HIS A 65 11.87 -1.96 21.03
C HIS A 65 13.16 -2.79 20.93
N THR A 66 13.01 -4.10 21.04
CA THR A 66 14.08 -5.10 20.99
C THR A 66 13.95 -5.95 19.72
N LEU A 67 14.98 -6.73 19.39
CA LEU A 67 14.90 -7.71 18.30
C LEU A 67 13.72 -8.69 18.51
N GLN A 68 13.47 -9.12 19.74
CA GLN A 68 12.39 -10.04 20.05
C GLN A 68 11.00 -9.42 19.83
N SER A 69 10.79 -8.16 20.25
CA SER A 69 9.52 -7.48 19.98
C SER A 69 9.32 -7.18 18.49
N HIS A 70 10.40 -6.87 17.76
CA HIS A 70 10.35 -6.75 16.30
C HIS A 70 9.86 -8.05 15.63
N PHE A 71 10.47 -9.20 15.93
CA PHE A 71 10.04 -10.48 15.37
C PHE A 71 8.62 -10.86 15.78
N SER A 72 8.21 -10.54 17.01
CA SER A 72 6.84 -10.80 17.47
C SER A 72 5.81 -10.04 16.64
N LEU A 73 6.06 -8.76 16.35
CA LEU A 73 5.23 -7.93 15.49
C LEU A 73 5.19 -8.44 14.05
N VAL A 74 6.35 -8.72 13.46
CA VAL A 74 6.46 -9.23 12.07
C VAL A 74 5.72 -10.57 11.93
N ASN A 75 5.93 -11.51 12.85
CA ASN A 75 5.26 -12.80 12.83
C ASN A 75 3.73 -12.67 12.96
N TYR A 76 3.26 -11.72 13.78
CA TYR A 76 1.85 -11.44 13.92
C TYR A 76 1.24 -10.90 12.61
N GLN A 77 1.92 -9.98 11.92
CA GLN A 77 1.50 -9.46 10.62
C GLN A 77 1.51 -10.53 9.53
N LEU A 78 2.60 -11.30 9.44
CA LEU A 78 2.74 -12.39 8.46
C LEU A 78 1.65 -13.46 8.62
N ARG A 79 1.26 -13.78 9.86
CA ARG A 79 0.18 -14.74 10.11
C ARG A 79 -1.14 -14.27 9.48
N GLN A 80 -1.47 -12.99 9.63
CA GLN A 80 -2.70 -12.46 9.04
C GLN A 80 -2.65 -12.46 7.51
N ILE A 81 -1.53 -12.05 6.92
CA ILE A 81 -1.35 -12.04 5.45
C ILE A 81 -1.46 -13.47 4.90
N ARG A 82 -0.86 -14.46 5.58
CA ARG A 82 -0.94 -15.88 5.18
C ARG A 82 -2.38 -16.38 5.16
N THR A 83 -3.17 -16.06 6.17
CA THR A 83 -4.59 -16.43 6.21
C THR A 83 -5.37 -15.75 5.10
N ALA A 84 -5.16 -14.44 4.89
CA ALA A 84 -5.84 -13.70 3.84
C ALA A 84 -5.50 -14.24 2.43
N LEU A 85 -4.23 -14.58 2.19
CA LEU A 85 -3.77 -15.18 0.94
C LEU A 85 -4.37 -16.56 0.72
N ALA A 86 -4.45 -17.40 1.75
CA ALA A 86 -5.08 -18.71 1.65
C ALA A 86 -6.56 -18.60 1.24
N VAL A 87 -7.30 -17.67 1.85
CA VAL A 87 -8.71 -17.40 1.47
C VAL A 87 -8.80 -16.88 0.03
N ALA A 88 -7.90 -15.98 -0.39
CA ALA A 88 -7.86 -15.46 -1.75
C ALA A 88 -7.64 -16.58 -2.77
N CYS A 89 -6.69 -17.49 -2.52
CA CYS A 89 -6.42 -18.64 -3.37
C CYS A 89 -7.63 -19.58 -3.47
N LEU A 90 -8.28 -19.90 -2.35
CA LEU A 90 -9.47 -20.77 -2.33
C LEU A 90 -10.65 -20.19 -3.13
N LEU A 91 -10.79 -18.86 -3.12
CA LEU A 91 -11.86 -18.15 -3.84
C LEU A 91 -11.47 -17.76 -5.27
N ASN A 92 -10.24 -18.07 -5.71
CA ASN A 92 -9.67 -17.63 -6.98
C ASN A 92 -9.76 -16.10 -7.16
N ARG A 93 -9.37 -15.34 -6.13
CA ARG A 93 -9.38 -13.86 -6.11
C ARG A 93 -7.97 -13.31 -5.95
N THR A 94 -7.74 -12.13 -6.53
CA THR A 94 -6.50 -11.38 -6.30
C THR A 94 -6.56 -10.69 -4.94
N LEU A 95 -5.62 -11.01 -4.04
CA LEU A 95 -5.52 -10.35 -2.73
C LEU A 95 -5.00 -8.91 -2.89
N VAL A 96 -5.74 -7.95 -2.33
CA VAL A 96 -5.33 -6.54 -2.24
C VAL A 96 -5.28 -6.16 -0.76
N SER A 97 -4.13 -5.72 -0.29
CA SER A 97 -4.00 -5.22 1.08
C SER A 97 -4.38 -3.74 1.13
N GLU A 98 -5.27 -3.37 2.04
CA GLU A 98 -5.54 -1.97 2.33
C GLU A 98 -4.41 -1.39 3.18
N VAL A 99 -3.78 -0.34 2.68
CA VAL A 99 -3.02 0.56 3.53
C VAL A 99 -4.01 1.57 4.07
N SER A 100 -4.34 1.47 5.36
CA SER A 100 -5.12 2.53 6.00
C SER A 100 -4.34 3.84 5.85
N PRO A 101 -4.98 4.94 5.39
CA PRO A 101 -4.30 6.22 5.32
C PRO A 101 -3.73 6.51 6.70
N ILE A 102 -2.42 6.77 6.77
CA ILE A 102 -1.79 7.32 7.96
C ILE A 102 -2.60 8.59 8.25
N LYS A 103 -3.46 8.56 9.28
CA LYS A 103 -4.06 9.77 9.82
C LYS A 103 -2.86 10.66 10.11
N LYS A 104 -2.71 11.76 9.37
CA LYS A 104 -1.72 12.79 9.68
C LYS A 104 -1.85 13.03 11.17
N LEU A 105 -0.83 12.63 11.93
CA LEU A 105 -0.72 13.02 13.33
C LEU A 105 -0.74 14.54 13.29
N ASN A 106 -1.82 15.13 13.80
CA ASN A 106 -1.87 16.56 14.04
C ASN A 106 -0.85 16.86 15.13
N LEU A 107 0.40 17.04 14.71
CA LEU A 107 1.45 17.65 15.51
C LEU A 107 1.21 19.15 15.46
N THR A 108 0.25 19.61 16.26
CA THR A 108 0.18 21.01 16.70
C THR A 108 0.77 21.04 18.10
N SER A 109 2.04 21.46 18.18
CA SER A 109 2.63 22.06 19.39
C SER A 109 2.32 23.55 19.40
#